data_AF-A0A915CHA1-F1
#
_entry.id   AF-A0A915CHA1-F1
#
_cell.length_a   1.000
_cell.length_b   1.000
_cell.length_c   1.000
_cell.angle_alpha   90.00
_cell.angle_beta   90.00
_cell.angle_gamma   90.00
#
_symmetry.space_group_name_H-M   'P 1'
#
loop_
_entity.id
_entity.type
_entity.pdbx_description
1 polymer ?
#
loop_
_entity_poly.entity_id
_entity_poly.type
_entity_poly.pdbx_seq_one_letter_code
_entity_poly.pdbx_strand_id
1 'polypeptide(L)'
;YNPPLHCLLKWYCLVHFVVLLAIFFHFEHDRANLSYLHFSIKIAFFIFTMQCFSAFFDLKSYAPFIEVVRCATVIVYYFYMMKDDIGVGPNRLFMLGLYALSAAFWSAFYLERVRKMKTTIIKSLKNHRIAGDESATPNIKVISGDTVQPYPTTKKFSPIDL
;
A
#
# COMPACT_ATOMS: atom_id res chain seq x y z
N TYR A 1 2.33 12.79 -7.15
CA TYR A 1 0.94 13.22 -6.93
C TYR A 1 0.31 12.25 -5.94
N ASN A 2 0.13 12.66 -4.68
CA ASN A 2 -0.56 11.86 -3.66
C ASN A 2 -2.05 12.01 -3.93
N PRO A 3 -2.78 10.98 -4.41
CA PRO A 3 -4.22 11.11 -4.48
C PRO A 3 -4.74 11.39 -3.07
N PRO A 4 -5.55 12.44 -2.87
CA PRO A 4 -6.10 12.75 -1.55
C PRO A 4 -6.81 11.49 -1.04
N LEU A 5 -6.47 11.09 0.19
CA LEU A 5 -7.07 9.94 0.86
C LEU A 5 -8.59 10.00 0.66
N HIS A 6 -9.18 8.96 0.08
CA HIS A 6 -10.61 8.90 -0.21
C HIS A 6 -11.38 9.24 1.08
N CYS A 7 -12.34 10.16 1.01
CA CYS A 7 -13.05 10.70 2.19
C CYS A 7 -13.59 9.59 3.12
N LEU A 8 -13.98 8.45 2.53
CA LEU A 8 -14.42 7.24 3.23
C LEU A 8 -13.37 6.65 4.18
N LEU A 9 -12.09 6.72 3.83
CA LEU A 9 -11.01 6.16 4.66
C LEU A 9 -10.76 7.00 5.91
N LYS A 10 -10.93 8.33 5.78
CA LYS A 10 -10.88 9.26 6.92
C LYS A 10 -12.04 9.02 7.88
N TRP A 11 -13.26 8.91 7.35
CA TRP A 11 -14.44 8.59 8.15
C TRP A 11 -14.31 7.24 8.86
N TYR A 12 -13.84 6.22 8.13
CA TYR A 12 -13.57 4.91 8.70
C TYR A 12 -12.59 4.96 9.87
N CYS A 13 -11.45 5.66 9.69
CA CYS A 13 -10.41 5.77 10.71
C CYS A 13 -10.94 6.55 11.94
N LEU A 14 -11.71 7.61 11.70
CA LEU A 14 -12.37 8.39 12.76
C LEU A 14 -13.37 7.55 13.54
N VAL A 15 -14.21 6.75 12.88
CA VAL A 15 -15.16 5.86 13.57
C VAL A 15 -14.43 4.80 14.41
N HIS A 16 -13.39 4.15 13.87
CA HIS A 16 -12.58 3.19 14.64
C HIS A 16 -11.91 3.84 15.85
N PHE A 17 -11.43 5.08 15.69
CA PHE A 17 -10.82 5.84 16.76
C PHE A 17 -11.83 6.21 17.86
N VAL A 18 -13.03 6.67 17.48
CA VAL A 18 -14.10 7.01 18.45
C VAL A 18 -14.56 5.77 19.21
N VAL A 19 -14.70 4.61 18.54
CA VAL A 19 -15.04 3.36 19.22
C VAL A 19 -13.99 2.98 20.26
N LEU A 20 -12.71 3.13 19.96
CA LEU A 20 -11.63 2.89 20.92
C LEU A 20 -11.64 3.87 22.09
N LEU A 21 -11.89 5.14 21.80
CA LEU A 21 -12.00 6.17 22.81
C LEU A 21 -13.17 5.87 23.76
N ALA A 22 -14.31 5.42 23.23
CA ALA A 22 -15.46 5.01 24.03
C ALA A 22 -15.14 3.79 24.92
N ILE A 23 -14.44 2.78 24.39
CA ILE A 23 -13.96 1.64 25.17
C ILE A 23 -12.99 2.09 26.26
N PHE A 24 -12.07 3.01 25.93
CA PHE A 24 -11.10 3.55 26.88
C PHE A 24 -11.79 4.31 28.01
N PHE A 25 -12.75 5.18 27.71
CA PHE A 25 -13.54 5.89 28.72
C PHE A 25 -14.36 4.95 29.61
N HIS A 26 -14.96 3.91 29.02
CA HIS A 26 -15.64 2.88 29.81
C HIS A 26 -14.67 2.17 30.77
N PHE A 27 -13.42 1.92 30.35
CA PHE A 27 -12.40 1.34 31.23
C PHE A 27 -11.87 2.31 32.28
N GLU A 28 -11.76 3.60 31.96
CA GLU A 28 -11.35 4.63 32.91
C GLU A 28 -12.40 4.83 34.01
N HIS A 29 -13.69 4.68 33.68
CA HIS A 29 -14.76 4.69 34.66
C HIS A 29 -14.68 3.51 35.65
N ASP A 30 -14.26 2.34 35.18
CA ASP A 30 -14.11 1.11 35.99
C ASP A 30 -12.71 0.98 36.64
N ARG A 31 -11.93 2.08 36.61
CA ARG A 31 -10.55 2.16 37.14
C ARG A 31 -10.43 1.72 38.59
N ALA A 32 -11.45 1.98 39.41
CA ALA A 32 -11.39 1.74 40.85
C ALA A 32 -11.19 0.25 41.21
N ASN A 33 -11.51 -0.67 40.30
CA ASN A 33 -11.45 -2.12 40.53
C ASN A 33 -10.34 -2.85 39.76
N LEU A 34 -9.52 -2.16 38.96
CA LEU A 34 -8.52 -2.82 38.10
C LEU A 34 -7.09 -2.77 38.67
N SER A 35 -6.36 -3.88 38.48
CA SER A 35 -4.92 -3.95 38.76
C SER A 35 -4.11 -2.98 37.88
N TYR A 36 -3.11 -2.33 38.47
CA TYR A 36 -2.25 -1.32 37.84
C TYR A 36 -1.63 -1.79 36.52
N LEU A 37 -1.29 -3.09 36.39
CA LEU A 37 -0.69 -3.64 35.17
C LEU A 37 -1.65 -3.61 33.97
N HIS A 38 -2.91 -4.01 34.17
CA HIS A 38 -3.92 -3.98 33.11
C HIS A 38 -4.24 -2.55 32.69
N PHE A 39 -4.18 -1.61 33.63
CA PHE A 39 -4.34 -0.19 33.35
C PHE A 39 -3.18 0.37 32.51
N SER A 40 -1.93 0.09 32.88
CA SER A 40 -0.76 0.55 32.15
C SER A 40 -0.70 0.02 30.71
N ILE A 41 -1.03 -1.27 30.50
CA ILE A 41 -1.07 -1.87 29.16
C ILE A 41 -2.12 -1.18 28.28
N LYS A 42 -3.30 -0.87 28.83
CA LYS A 42 -4.37 -0.18 28.10
C LYS A 42 -3.98 1.25 27.73
N ILE A 43 -3.32 1.99 28.61
CA ILE A 43 -2.79 3.32 28.31
C ILE A 43 -1.73 3.26 27.22
N ALA A 44 -0.77 2.35 27.31
CA ALA A 44 0.26 2.18 26.29
C ALA A 44 -0.35 1.89 24.93
N PHE A 45 -1.36 1.01 24.89
CA PHE A 45 -2.12 0.71 23.69
C PHE A 45 -2.90 1.91 23.15
N PHE A 46 -3.49 2.73 24.03
CA PHE A 46 -4.18 3.96 23.64
C PHE A 46 -3.23 4.98 23.01
N ILE A 47 -2.06 5.21 23.62
CA ILE A 47 -1.02 6.09 23.06
C ILE A 47 -0.56 5.56 21.71
N PHE A 48 -0.29 4.26 21.59
CA PHE A 48 0.06 3.65 20.31
C PHE A 48 -1.01 3.92 19.24
N THR A 49 -2.29 3.79 19.60
CA THR A 49 -3.41 4.05 18.68
C THR A 49 -3.51 5.51 18.27
N MET A 50 -3.29 6.45 19.19
CA MET A 50 -3.19 7.88 18.88
C MET A 50 -2.09 8.17 17.85
N GLN A 51 -0.93 7.53 17.99
CA GLN A 51 0.17 7.67 17.02
C GLN A 51 -0.17 7.08 15.66
N CYS A 52 -0.93 5.98 15.62
CA CYS A 52 -1.45 5.41 14.38
C CYS A 52 -2.38 6.41 13.67
N PHE A 53 -3.30 7.03 14.43
CA PHE A 53 -4.24 8.03 13.93
C PHE A 53 -3.50 9.24 13.36
N SER A 54 -2.52 9.80 14.08
CA SER A 54 -1.69 10.90 13.59
C SER A 54 -0.95 10.54 12.29
N ALA A 55 -0.42 9.32 12.18
CA ALA A 55 0.26 8.85 10.96
C ALA A 55 -0.67 8.75 9.74
N PHE A 56 -1.97 8.48 9.95
CA PHE A 56 -2.97 8.49 8.87
C PHE A 56 -3.29 9.90 8.37
N PHE A 57 -3.39 10.87 9.28
CA PHE A 57 -3.63 12.27 8.91
C PHE A 57 -2.43 12.88 8.19
N ASP A 58 -1.22 12.47 8.59
CA ASP A 58 0.04 12.88 7.97
C ASP A 58 0.37 12.09 6.68
N LEU A 59 -0.58 11.30 6.15
CA LEU A 59 -0.47 10.62 4.85
C LEU A 59 0.80 9.77 4.69
N LYS A 60 1.37 9.27 5.79
CA LYS A 60 2.66 8.57 5.76
C LYS A 60 2.54 7.25 5.00
N SER A 61 3.56 6.92 4.21
CA SER A 61 3.59 5.68 3.40
C SER A 61 3.44 4.39 4.22
N TYR A 62 3.82 4.42 5.51
CA TYR A 62 3.72 3.30 6.43
C TYR A 62 2.40 3.23 7.21
N ALA A 63 1.48 4.20 7.05
CA ALA A 63 0.18 4.23 7.73
C ALA A 63 -0.64 2.92 7.59
N PRO A 64 -0.80 2.32 6.39
CA PRO A 64 -1.55 1.07 6.27
C PRO A 64 -0.87 -0.11 6.96
N PHE A 65 0.47 -0.11 7.07
CA PHE A 65 1.19 -1.16 7.80
C PHE A 65 0.95 -1.06 9.31
N ILE A 66 1.05 0.16 9.85
CA ILE A 66 0.81 0.41 11.28
C ILE A 66 -0.64 0.08 11.67
N GLU A 67 -1.61 0.33 10.78
CA GLU A 67 -3.00 -0.05 11.00
C GLU A 67 -3.20 -1.57 11.12
N VAL A 68 -2.52 -2.35 10.27
CA VAL A 68 -2.56 -3.83 10.36
C VAL A 68 -1.98 -4.30 11.69
N VAL A 69 -0.87 -3.70 12.15
CA VAL A 69 -0.28 -4.00 13.46
C VAL A 69 -1.23 -3.63 14.60
N ARG A 70 -1.92 -2.50 14.51
CA ARG A 70 -2.94 -2.07 15.47
C ARG A 70 -4.08 -3.07 15.57
N CYS A 71 -4.64 -3.48 14.44
CA CYS A 71 -5.73 -4.44 14.42
C CYS A 71 -5.28 -5.83 14.93
N ALA A 72 -4.07 -6.28 14.55
CA ALA A 72 -3.50 -7.52 15.08
C ALA A 72 -3.33 -7.49 16.60
N THR A 73 -2.88 -6.37 17.16
CA THR A 73 -2.72 -6.18 18.61
C THR A 73 -4.06 -6.30 19.34
N VAL A 74 -5.12 -5.68 18.82
CA VAL A 74 -6.47 -5.80 19.38
C VAL A 74 -6.97 -7.23 19.31
N ILE A 75 -6.79 -7.90 18.17
CA ILE A 75 -7.20 -9.31 18.00
C ILE A 75 -6.50 -10.20 19.02
N VAL A 76 -5.17 -10.09 19.15
CA VAL A 76 -4.38 -10.87 20.13
C VAL A 76 -4.83 -10.58 21.57
N TYR A 77 -5.07 -9.31 21.91
CA TYR A 77 -5.57 -8.92 23.24
C TYR A 77 -6.94 -9.53 23.55
N TYR A 78 -7.88 -9.49 22.60
CA TYR A 78 -9.20 -10.10 22.79
C TYR A 78 -9.14 -11.63 22.82
N PHE A 79 -8.24 -12.26 22.04
CA PHE A 79 -7.99 -13.71 22.14
C PHE A 79 -7.44 -14.10 23.51
N TYR A 80 -6.54 -13.29 24.09
CA TYR A 80 -6.06 -13.50 25.44
C TYR A 80 -7.21 -13.40 26.46
N MET A 81 -8.03 -12.35 26.37
CA MET A 81 -9.22 -12.19 27.24
C MET A 81 -10.28 -13.28 27.10
N MET A 82 -10.35 -13.99 25.97
CA MET A 82 -11.26 -15.13 25.80
C MET A 82 -10.78 -16.40 26.53
N LYS A 83 -9.49 -16.48 26.87
CA LYS A 83 -8.93 -17.60 27.64
C LYS A 83 -9.09 -17.43 29.14
N ASP A 84 -9.36 -16.22 29.63
CA ASP A 84 -9.69 -15.97 31.04
C ASP A 84 -11.12 -16.45 31.37
N ASP A 85 -11.33 -16.86 32.63
CA ASP A 85 -12.55 -17.48 33.15
C ASP A 85 -13.85 -16.65 32.97
N ILE A 86 -13.74 -15.38 32.56
CA ILE A 86 -14.87 -14.48 32.29
C ILE A 86 -15.62 -14.86 30.99
N GLY A 87 -15.05 -15.73 30.16
CA GLY A 87 -15.73 -16.32 29.01
C GLY A 87 -15.99 -15.37 27.83
N VAL A 88 -16.79 -15.85 26.87
CA VAL A 88 -17.03 -15.19 25.59
C VAL A 88 -18.27 -14.28 25.67
N GLY A 89 -18.08 -13.04 26.16
CA GLY A 89 -19.15 -12.05 26.16
C GLY A 89 -19.51 -11.54 24.75
N PRO A 90 -20.79 -11.24 24.44
CA PRO A 90 -21.23 -10.79 23.11
C PRO A 90 -20.55 -9.49 22.66
N ASN A 91 -20.28 -8.57 23.59
CA ASN A 91 -19.54 -7.34 23.32
C ASN A 91 -18.10 -7.62 22.83
N ARG A 92 -17.47 -8.70 23.32
CA ARG A 92 -16.11 -9.09 22.95
C ARG A 92 -16.06 -9.71 21.55
N LEU A 93 -17.05 -10.55 21.23
CA LEU A 93 -17.23 -11.11 19.89
C LEU A 93 -17.47 -10.02 18.84
N PHE A 94 -18.31 -9.03 19.16
CA PHE A 94 -18.58 -7.91 18.27
C PHE A 94 -17.31 -7.10 17.96
N MET A 95 -16.54 -6.76 19.01
CA MET A 95 -15.28 -6.04 18.84
C MET A 95 -14.25 -6.87 18.06
N LEU A 96 -14.11 -8.16 18.38
CA LEU A 96 -13.20 -9.05 17.64
C LEU A 96 -13.58 -9.10 16.15
N GLY A 97 -14.86 -9.27 15.83
CA GLY A 97 -15.35 -9.31 14.45
C GLY A 97 -15.10 -8.01 13.69
N LEU A 98 -15.37 -6.86 14.32
CA LEU A 98 -15.14 -5.55 13.74
C LEU A 98 -13.65 -5.33 13.42
N TYR A 99 -12.76 -5.70 14.34
CA TYR A 99 -11.31 -5.60 14.16
C TYR A 99 -10.73 -6.64 13.19
N ALA A 100 -11.32 -7.84 13.11
CA ALA A 100 -10.94 -8.86 12.14
C ALA A 100 -11.30 -8.44 10.70
N LEU A 101 -12.50 -7.90 10.50
CA LEU A 101 -12.93 -7.37 9.21
C LEU A 101 -12.07 -6.18 8.78
N SER A 102 -11.76 -5.29 9.72
CA SER A 102 -10.80 -4.21 9.53
C SER A 102 -9.43 -4.73 9.09
N ALA A 103 -8.86 -5.69 9.83
CA ALA A 103 -7.57 -6.28 9.53
C ALA A 103 -7.54 -6.92 8.14
N ALA A 104 -8.61 -7.64 7.77
CA ALA A 104 -8.74 -8.26 6.45
C ALA A 104 -8.77 -7.20 5.33
N PHE A 105 -9.57 -6.14 5.50
CA PHE A 105 -9.67 -5.05 4.54
C PHE A 105 -8.32 -4.34 4.33
N TRP A 106 -7.63 -3.98 5.42
CA TRP A 106 -6.33 -3.31 5.35
C TRP A 106 -5.22 -4.23 4.84
N SER A 107 -5.25 -5.51 5.18
CA SER A 107 -4.30 -6.49 4.66
C SER A 107 -4.46 -6.68 3.15
N ALA A 108 -5.70 -6.76 2.66
CA ALA A 108 -5.98 -6.84 1.23
C ALA A 108 -5.48 -5.57 0.50
N PHE A 109 -5.79 -4.39 1.04
CA PHE A 109 -5.33 -3.12 0.49
C PHE A 109 -3.80 -2.99 0.49
N TYR A 110 -3.14 -3.41 1.57
CA TYR A 110 -1.69 -3.43 1.68
C TYR A 110 -1.05 -4.38 0.66
N LEU A 111 -1.57 -5.61 0.54
CA LEU A 111 -1.09 -6.59 -0.44
C LEU A 111 -1.26 -6.10 -1.88
N GLU A 112 -2.38 -5.46 -2.20
CA GLU A 112 -2.60 -4.87 -3.52
C GLU A 112 -1.58 -3.77 -3.83
N ARG A 113 -1.28 -2.90 -2.84
CA ARG A 113 -0.27 -1.85 -2.97
C ARG A 113 1.14 -2.41 -3.19
N VAL A 114 1.51 -3.44 -2.43
CA VAL A 114 2.78 -4.15 -2.59
C VAL A 114 2.87 -4.82 -3.96
N ARG A 115 1.79 -5.46 -4.43
CA ARG A 115 1.74 -6.07 -5.77
C ARG A 115 1.92 -5.02 -6.87
N LYS A 116 1.20 -3.90 -6.81
CA LYS A 116 1.32 -2.80 -7.79
C LYS A 116 2.75 -2.25 -7.84
N MET A 117 3.37 -2.03 -6.67
CA MET A 117 4.75 -1.56 -6.59
C MET A 117 5.74 -2.57 -7.20
N LYS A 118 5.62 -3.86 -6.87
CA LYS A 118 6.44 -4.92 -7.47
C LYS A 118 6.30 -4.97 -8.99
N THR A 119 5.07 -4.90 -9.51
CA THR A 119 4.82 -4.90 -10.96
C THR A 119 5.46 -3.70 -11.65
N THR A 120 5.40 -2.51 -11.05
CA THR A 120 6.04 -1.30 -11.60
C THR A 120 7.57 -1.44 -11.62
N ILE A 121 8.17 -1.97 -10.56
CA ILE A 121 9.62 -2.21 -10.48
C ILE A 121 10.06 -3.25 -11.53
N ILE A 122 9.31 -4.34 -11.69
CA ILE A 122 9.63 -5.37 -12.70
C ILE A 122 9.52 -4.77 -14.11
N LYS A 123 8.49 -3.95 -14.38
CA LYS A 123 8.35 -3.25 -15.66
C LYS A 123 9.49 -2.26 -15.92
N SER A 124 9.92 -1.48 -14.92
CA SER A 124 11.02 -0.53 -15.07
C SER A 124 12.36 -1.23 -15.31
N LEU A 125 12.63 -2.34 -14.61
CA LEU A 125 13.80 -3.18 -14.83
C LEU A 125 13.82 -3.78 -16.24
N LYS A 126 12.67 -4.27 -16.73
CA LYS A 126 12.56 -4.80 -18.10
C LYS A 126 12.83 -3.72 -19.15
N ASN A 127 12.28 -2.53 -18.99
CA ASN A 127 12.52 -1.41 -19.92
C ASN A 127 13.99 -0.97 -19.92
N HIS A 128 14.64 -0.88 -18.75
CA HIS A 128 16.07 -0.55 -18.69
C HIS A 128 16.95 -1.60 -19.36
N ARG A 129 16.62 -2.89 -19.22
CA ARG A 129 17.34 -3.97 -19.91
C ARG A 129 17.24 -3.85 -21.44
N ILE A 130 16.02 -3.65 -21.95
CA ILE A 130 15.77 -3.51 -23.40
C ILE A 130 16.50 -2.28 -23.97
N ALA A 131 16.48 -1.14 -23.26
CA ALA A 131 17.21 0.06 -23.69
C ALA A 131 18.74 -0.13 -23.72
N GLY A 132 19.29 -0.94 -22.81
CA GLY A 132 20.70 -1.32 -22.83
C GLY A 132 21.07 -2.21 -24.02
N ASP A 133 20.20 -3.16 -24.36
CA ASP A 133 20.41 -4.06 -25.51
C ASP A 133 20.30 -3.32 -26.86
N GLU A 134 19.41 -2.32 -26.99
CA GLU A 134 19.26 -1.48 -28.20
C GLU A 134 20.42 -0.49 -28.38
N SER A 135 21.08 -0.08 -27.29
CA SER A 135 22.30 0.73 -27.33
C SER A 135 23.55 -0.09 -27.67
N ALA A 136 23.52 -1.42 -27.45
CA ALA A 136 24.66 -2.31 -27.66
C ALA A 136 24.69 -2.97 -29.05
N THR A 137 23.61 -2.87 -29.83
CA THR A 137 23.58 -3.27 -31.24
C THR A 137 24.03 -2.10 -32.12
N PRO A 138 25.29 -2.08 -32.62
CA PRO A 138 25.68 -1.10 -33.62
C PRO A 138 24.77 -1.28 -34.85
N ASN A 139 24.17 -0.18 -35.28
CA ASN A 139 23.36 -0.10 -36.50
C ASN A 139 24.30 -0.30 -37.70
N ILE A 140 24.66 -1.55 -38.01
CA ILE A 140 25.46 -1.90 -39.19
C ILE A 140 24.53 -1.73 -40.40
N LYS A 141 24.51 -0.51 -40.94
CA LYS A 141 24.16 -0.29 -42.35
C LYS A 141 25.24 -1.00 -43.16
N VAL A 142 24.93 -2.20 -43.66
CA VAL A 142 25.73 -2.84 -44.70
C VAL A 142 25.57 -2.00 -45.97
N ILE A 143 26.48 -1.04 -46.16
CA ILE A 143 26.67 -0.38 -47.46
C ILE A 143 27.49 -1.39 -48.29
N SER A 144 26.77 -2.21 -49.06
CA SER A 144 27.38 -3.07 -50.08
C SER A 144 27.80 -2.18 -51.25
N GLY A 145 29.07 -1.81 -51.29
CA GLY A 145 29.69 -1.05 -52.38
C GLY A 145 30.42 -1.95 -53.38
N ASP A 146 30.18 -1.64 -54.65
CA ASP A 146 31.04 -1.82 -55.83
C ASP A 146 31.05 -3.16 -56.58
N THR A 147 30.47 -3.14 -57.80
CA THR A 147 31.25 -3.51 -59.00
C THR A 147 30.79 -2.72 -60.24
N VAL A 148 31.78 -2.19 -60.96
CA VAL A 148 31.76 -1.33 -62.15
C VAL A 148 31.33 -2.06 -63.44
N GLN A 149 30.56 -1.41 -64.33
CA GLN A 149 30.58 -1.63 -65.79
C GLN A 149 30.19 -0.34 -66.56
N PRO A 150 30.71 -0.09 -67.79
CA PRO A 150 30.75 1.22 -68.46
C PRO A 150 29.60 1.48 -69.48
N TYR A 151 29.34 2.77 -69.77
CA TYR A 151 28.49 3.31 -70.86
C TYR A 151 28.96 2.83 -72.26
N PRO A 152 28.17 2.91 -73.39
CA PRO A 152 27.22 3.98 -73.76
C PRO A 152 25.90 3.49 -74.42
N THR A 153 24.81 4.24 -74.62
CA THR A 153 24.61 5.23 -75.72
C THR A 153 23.14 5.70 -75.77
N THR A 154 22.97 6.94 -76.25
CA THR A 154 21.87 7.51 -77.06
C THR A 154 20.49 7.86 -76.45
N LYS A 155 20.32 9.19 -76.30
CA LYS A 155 19.25 10.05 -76.85
C LYS A 155 17.78 9.65 -76.60
N LYS A 156 17.05 10.52 -75.89
CA LYS A 156 16.17 11.52 -76.54
C LYS A 156 15.83 12.68 -75.60
N PHE A 157 15.60 13.80 -76.26
CA PHE A 157 15.56 15.18 -75.81
C PHE A 157 14.09 15.60 -75.58
N SER A 158 13.80 16.19 -74.41
CA SER A 158 12.85 17.31 -74.20
C SER A 158 11.34 17.02 -74.42
N PRO A 159 10.40 17.97 -74.17
CA PRO A 159 10.41 19.18 -73.31
C PRO A 159 9.20 19.25 -72.33
N ILE A 160 9.33 19.82 -71.11
CA ILE A 160 9.00 21.22 -70.71
C ILE A 160 7.60 21.40 -70.08
N ASP A 161 7.66 21.95 -68.86
CA ASP A 161 6.86 23.00 -68.21
C ASP A 161 5.32 23.03 -68.36
N LEU A 162 4.62 22.98 -67.22
CA LEU A 162 4.16 24.19 -66.52
C LEU A 162 3.82 23.88 -65.05
#